data_AF-A0A1B6HQZ2-F1
#
_entry.id   AF-A0A1B6HQZ2-F1
#
_cell.length_a   1.000
_cell.length_b   1.000
_cell.length_c   1.000
_cell.angle_alpha   90.00
_cell.angle_beta   90.00
_cell.angle_gamma   90.00
#
_symmetry.space_group_name_H-M   'P 1'
#
loop_
_entity.id
_entity.type
_entity.pdbx_description
1 polymer ?
#
loop_
_entity_poly.entity_id
_entity_poly.type
_entity_poly.pdbx_seq_one_letter_code
_entity_poly.pdbx_strand_id
1 'polypeptide(L)'
;VATMANICKEAEAAIWHKQLFVDLTSEVRPPIDVTHTVAIAAVEAANKCLATAIVTVTTSGRTAHLVSKYRPRCPIIAVTRHSRIARQCHLYRGILPLIYEQPRINDWVKDV
;
A
#
# COMPACT_ATOMS: atom_id res chain seq x y z
N VAL A 1 16.22 -18.81 1.17
CA VAL A 1 15.04 -17.91 1.31
C VAL A 1 14.94 -17.31 2.71
N ALA A 2 15.01 -18.10 3.79
CA ALA A 2 14.88 -17.61 5.17
C ALA A 2 15.87 -16.48 5.54
N THR A 3 17.14 -16.62 5.17
CA THR A 3 18.18 -15.60 5.43
C THR A 3 17.84 -14.25 4.80
N MET A 4 17.42 -14.24 3.54
CA MET A 4 17.02 -13.03 2.82
C MET A 4 15.83 -12.36 3.50
N ALA A 5 14.81 -13.14 3.87
CA ALA A 5 13.63 -12.61 4.56
C ALA A 5 13.98 -11.97 5.91
N ASN A 6 14.88 -12.58 6.67
CA ASN A 6 15.32 -12.04 7.96
C ASN A 6 16.11 -10.74 7.79
N ILE A 7 17.06 -10.70 6.84
CA ILE A 7 17.83 -9.48 6.53
C ILE A 7 16.89 -8.35 6.11
N CYS A 8 15.93 -8.63 5.23
CA CYS A 8 14.95 -7.62 4.81
C CYS A 8 14.15 -7.09 5.99
N LYS A 9 13.64 -7.95 6.89
CA LYS A 9 12.87 -7.50 8.08
C LYS A 9 13.67 -6.55 8.97
N GLU A 10 14.93 -6.90 9.27
CA GLU A 10 15.81 -6.05 10.09
C GLU A 10 16.14 -4.72 9.37
N ALA A 11 16.46 -4.78 8.08
CA ALA A 11 16.75 -3.59 7.29
C ALA A 11 15.53 -2.66 7.19
N GLU A 12 14.32 -3.22 7.07
CA GLU A 12 13.09 -2.42 7.03
C GLU A 12 12.79 -1.73 8.36
N ALA A 13 13.08 -2.38 9.49
CA ALA A 13 12.93 -1.79 10.81
C ALA A 13 13.90 -0.61 11.07
N ALA A 14 15.08 -0.62 10.41
CA ALA A 14 16.08 0.43 10.53
C ALA A 14 15.82 1.69 9.68
N ILE A 15 14.79 1.68 8.83
CA ILE A 15 14.49 2.81 7.93
C ILE A 15 13.92 4.00 8.71
N TRP A 16 14.46 5.19 8.44
CA TRP A 16 13.90 6.45 8.94
C TRP A 16 12.67 6.87 8.11
N HIS A 17 11.53 6.23 8.38
CA HIS A 17 10.28 6.44 7.62
C HIS A 17 9.81 7.90 7.57
N LYS A 18 9.98 8.66 8.66
CA LYS A 18 9.57 10.07 8.72
C LYS A 18 10.34 10.93 7.71
N GLN A 19 11.67 10.80 7.65
CA GLN A 19 12.47 11.56 6.70
C GLN A 19 12.19 11.11 5.26
N LEU A 20 12.17 9.78 5.04
CA LEU A 20 11.89 9.22 3.72
C LEU A 20 10.54 9.68 3.16
N PHE A 21 9.50 9.76 4.00
CA PHE A 21 8.19 10.26 3.58
C PHE A 21 8.22 11.73 3.18
N VAL A 22 8.91 12.58 3.95
CA VAL A 22 9.09 14.01 3.64
C VAL A 22 9.83 14.19 2.31
N ASP A 23 10.91 13.45 2.10
CA ASP A 23 11.69 13.53 0.86
C ASP A 23 10.82 13.13 -0.35
N LEU A 24 10.13 11.98 -0.28
CA LEU A 24 9.26 11.47 -1.35
C LEU A 24 8.06 12.38 -1.65
N THR A 25 7.52 13.07 -0.64
CA THR A 25 6.40 14.01 -0.84
C THR A 25 6.87 15.34 -1.40
N SER A 26 8.09 15.79 -1.06
CA SER A 26 8.67 17.05 -1.56
C SER A 26 8.94 17.04 -3.07
N GLU A 27 9.20 15.87 -3.66
CA GLU A 27 9.43 15.70 -5.11
C GLU A 27 8.15 15.84 -5.95
N VAL A 28 6.98 15.83 -5.31
CA VAL A 28 5.69 15.79 -5.98
C VAL A 28 5.24 17.21 -6.31
N ARG A 29 5.15 17.53 -7.61
CA ARG A 29 4.70 18.84 -8.11
C ARG A 29 3.16 18.89 -8.24
N PRO A 30 2.48 19.85 -7.59
CA PRO A 30 1.05 20.08 -7.80
C PRO A 30 0.74 20.64 -9.20
N PRO A 31 -0.47 20.42 -9.76
CA PRO A 31 -1.55 19.61 -9.21
C PRO A 31 -1.34 18.10 -9.46
N ILE A 32 -1.77 17.28 -8.51
CA ILE A 32 -1.73 15.82 -8.61
C ILE A 32 -3.12 15.21 -8.69
N ASP A 33 -3.19 14.01 -9.27
CA ASP A 33 -4.41 13.19 -9.34
C ASP A 33 -5.00 12.94 -7.95
N VAL A 34 -6.34 12.90 -7.86
CA VAL A 34 -7.07 12.71 -6.60
C VAL A 34 -6.64 11.43 -5.89
N THR A 35 -6.47 10.34 -6.64
CA THR A 35 -6.00 9.05 -6.10
C THR A 35 -4.62 9.18 -5.46
N HIS A 36 -3.75 10.00 -6.04
CA HIS A 36 -2.40 10.25 -5.55
C HIS A 36 -2.43 11.07 -4.25
N THR A 37 -3.26 12.11 -4.21
CA THR A 37 -3.48 12.92 -3.00
C THR A 37 -4.00 12.07 -1.84
N VAL A 38 -4.99 11.20 -2.11
CA VAL A 38 -5.54 10.29 -1.11
C VAL A 38 -4.48 9.30 -0.62
N ALA A 39 -3.60 8.81 -1.49
CA ALA A 39 -2.51 7.92 -1.09
C ALA A 39 -1.52 8.62 -0.13
N ILE A 40 -1.13 9.88 -0.41
CA ILE A 40 -0.28 10.68 0.49
C ILE A 40 -0.97 10.84 1.84
N ALA A 41 -2.23 11.27 1.84
CA ALA A 41 -3.00 11.51 3.06
C ALA A 41 -3.18 10.24 3.89
N ALA A 42 -3.42 9.09 3.25
CA ALA A 42 -3.55 7.80 3.92
C ALA A 42 -2.25 7.37 4.62
N VAL A 43 -1.09 7.55 3.97
CA VAL A 43 0.21 7.23 4.56
C VAL A 43 0.54 8.19 5.71
N GLU A 44 0.27 9.48 5.55
CA GLU A 44 0.43 10.47 6.62
C GLU A 44 -0.45 10.13 7.84
N ALA A 45 -1.71 9.76 7.62
CA ALA A 45 -2.62 9.35 8.68
C ALA A 45 -2.11 8.09 9.38
N ALA A 46 -1.70 7.07 8.63
CA ALA A 46 -1.17 5.82 9.16
C ALA A 46 0.11 6.03 10.00
N ASN A 47 1.00 6.93 9.56
CA ASN A 47 2.19 7.29 10.33
C ASN A 47 1.84 8.02 11.64
N LYS A 48 0.85 8.91 11.62
CA LYS A 48 0.41 9.66 12.81
C LYS A 48 -0.28 8.80 13.87
N CYS A 49 -1.17 7.89 13.45
CA CYS A 49 -1.88 7.01 14.38
C CYS A 49 -1.14 5.70 14.69
N LEU A 50 0.07 5.50 14.14
CA LEU A 50 0.83 4.25 14.23
C LEU A 50 -0.03 3.04 13.83
N ALA A 51 -0.73 3.15 12.69
CA ALA A 51 -1.62 2.12 12.20
C ALA A 51 -0.90 0.77 12.05
N THR A 52 -1.60 -0.32 12.35
CA THR A 52 -1.08 -1.68 12.20
C THR A 52 -1.03 -2.13 10.73
N ALA A 53 -1.92 -1.64 9.89
CA ALA A 53 -1.97 -1.90 8.46
C ALA A 53 -2.76 -0.81 7.71
N ILE A 54 -2.51 -0.69 6.40
CA ILE A 54 -3.37 0.06 5.47
C ILE A 54 -4.08 -0.96 4.59
N VAL A 55 -5.42 -0.94 4.57
CA VAL A 55 -6.21 -1.81 3.69
C VAL A 55 -6.63 -1.00 2.47
N THR A 56 -6.41 -1.56 1.28
CA THR A 56 -6.80 -0.95 0.00
C THR A 56 -7.63 -1.94 -0.81
N VAL A 57 -8.80 -1.51 -1.27
CA VAL A 57 -9.59 -2.24 -2.27
C VAL A 57 -9.14 -1.75 -3.64
N THR A 58 -8.68 -2.65 -4.49
CA THR A 58 -8.13 -2.27 -5.80
C THR A 58 -8.44 -3.27 -6.90
N THR A 59 -8.88 -2.74 -8.05
CA THR A 59 -9.15 -3.55 -9.25
C THR A 59 -7.93 -3.66 -10.15
N SER A 60 -7.17 -2.57 -10.31
CA SER A 60 -5.98 -2.50 -11.18
C SER A 60 -4.64 -2.49 -10.43
N GLY A 61 -4.65 -2.36 -9.09
CA GLY A 61 -3.45 -2.23 -8.27
C GLY A 61 -2.96 -0.80 -8.08
N ARG A 62 -3.42 0.17 -8.90
CA ARG A 62 -2.94 1.57 -8.89
C ARG A 62 -2.96 2.21 -7.51
N THR A 63 -4.05 2.05 -6.76
CA THR A 63 -4.17 2.59 -5.39
C THR A 63 -3.10 2.03 -4.46
N ALA A 64 -2.94 0.70 -4.43
CA ALA A 64 -1.94 0.05 -3.58
C ALA A 64 -0.50 0.44 -4.00
N HIS A 65 -0.25 0.58 -5.30
CA HIS A 65 1.06 1.02 -5.81
C HIS A 65 1.40 2.46 -5.39
N LEU A 66 0.41 3.37 -5.44
CA LEU A 66 0.59 4.76 -4.99
C LEU A 66 0.83 4.84 -3.48
N VAL A 67 0.16 4.03 -2.67
CA VAL A 67 0.44 3.95 -1.22
C VAL A 67 1.85 3.41 -0.98
N SER A 68 2.25 2.34 -1.69
CA SER A 68 3.60 1.77 -1.60
C SER A 68 4.70 2.77 -1.96
N LYS A 69 4.45 3.67 -2.93
CA LYS A 69 5.38 4.73 -3.35
C LYS A 69 5.87 5.56 -2.15
N TYR A 70 4.99 5.85 -1.19
CA TYR A 70 5.29 6.69 -0.01
C TYR A 70 5.83 5.92 1.20
N ARG A 71 6.14 4.62 1.04
CA ARG A 71 6.88 3.80 2.01
C ARG A 71 6.33 3.88 3.44
N PRO A 72 5.03 3.58 3.65
CA PRO A 72 4.48 3.49 5.00
C PRO A 72 5.25 2.47 5.84
N ARG A 73 5.25 2.67 7.16
CA ARG A 73 5.85 1.73 8.11
C ARG A 73 5.05 0.43 8.22
N CYS A 74 3.73 0.50 8.06
CA CYS A 74 2.84 -0.64 8.17
C CYS A 74 2.63 -1.36 6.83
N PRO A 75 2.27 -2.66 6.85
CA PRO A 75 1.95 -3.41 5.63
C PRO A 75 0.70 -2.85 4.93
N ILE A 76 0.69 -2.98 3.61
CA ILE A 76 -0.43 -2.57 2.74
C ILE A 76 -1.15 -3.84 2.31
N ILE A 77 -2.36 -4.06 2.81
CA ILE A 77 -3.20 -5.19 2.41
C ILE A 77 -3.98 -4.77 1.17
N ALA A 78 -3.64 -5.34 0.01
CA ALA A 78 -4.29 -5.04 -1.26
C ALA A 78 -5.33 -6.10 -1.60
N VAL A 79 -6.60 -5.79 -1.33
CA VAL A 79 -7.73 -6.67 -1.64
C VAL A 79 -8.09 -6.52 -3.11
N THR A 80 -8.03 -7.61 -3.86
CA THR A 80 -8.37 -7.63 -5.29
C THR A 80 -9.03 -8.93 -5.70
N ARG A 81 -9.94 -8.88 -6.67
CA ARG A 81 -10.54 -10.08 -7.30
C ARG A 81 -9.69 -10.61 -8.46
N HIS A 82 -8.71 -9.84 -8.93
CA HIS A 82 -7.92 -10.20 -10.11
C HIS A 82 -6.62 -10.86 -9.71
N SER A 83 -6.51 -12.17 -9.92
CA SER A 83 -5.29 -12.94 -9.56
C SER A 83 -4.03 -12.42 -10.27
N ARG A 84 -4.17 -11.87 -11.49
CA ARG A 84 -3.07 -11.23 -12.22
C ARG A 84 -2.51 -10.02 -11.47
N ILE A 85 -3.39 -9.16 -10.97
CA ILE A 85 -3.01 -7.95 -10.22
C ILE A 85 -2.39 -8.35 -8.88
N ALA A 86 -2.97 -9.32 -8.17
CA ALA A 86 -2.40 -9.84 -6.93
C ALA A 86 -0.94 -10.32 -7.12
N ARG A 87 -0.65 -11.05 -8.19
CA ARG A 87 0.73 -11.46 -8.50
C ARG A 87 1.65 -10.27 -8.79
N GLN A 88 1.19 -9.29 -9.59
CA GLN A 88 1.97 -8.10 -9.93
C GLN A 88 2.25 -7.21 -8.71
N CYS A 89 1.34 -7.13 -7.74
CA CYS A 89 1.51 -6.33 -6.53
C CYS A 89 2.72 -6.75 -5.68
N HIS A 90 3.18 -8.00 -5.76
CA HIS A 90 4.39 -8.45 -5.05
C HIS A 90 5.67 -7.73 -5.48
N LEU A 91 5.68 -7.07 -6.65
CA LEU A 91 6.82 -6.27 -7.11
C LEU A 91 6.97 -4.95 -6.34
N TYR A 92 5.92 -4.53 -5.62
CA TYR A 92 5.89 -3.28 -4.89
C TYR A 92 6.13 -3.54 -3.40
N ARG A 93 7.01 -2.73 -2.81
CA ARG A 93 7.41 -2.89 -1.41
C ARG A 93 6.22 -2.74 -0.46
N GLY A 94 6.13 -3.66 0.51
CA GLY A 94 5.16 -3.60 1.60
C GLY A 94 3.74 -4.00 1.21
N ILE A 95 3.47 -4.36 -0.06
CA ILE A 95 2.15 -4.82 -0.48
C ILE A 95 2.00 -6.32 -0.22
N LEU A 96 0.96 -6.67 0.55
CA LEU A 96 0.47 -8.01 0.78
C LEU A 96 -0.87 -8.17 0.05
N PRO A 97 -0.86 -8.75 -1.16
CA PRO A 97 -2.07 -8.90 -1.94
C PRO A 97 -2.95 -10.03 -1.37
N LEU A 98 -4.25 -9.76 -1.28
CA LEU A 98 -5.27 -10.71 -0.85
C LEU A 98 -6.27 -10.90 -1.99
N ILE A 99 -6.39 -12.14 -2.46
CA ILE A 99 -7.37 -12.50 -3.50
C ILE A 99 -8.73 -12.69 -2.83
N TYR A 100 -9.70 -11.87 -3.22
CA TYR A 100 -11.07 -12.02 -2.80
C TYR A 100 -11.83 -12.87 -3.82
N GLU A 101 -12.25 -14.07 -3.41
CA GLU A 101 -12.80 -15.09 -4.31
C GLU A 101 -14.33 -14.99 -4.49
N GLN A 102 -15.02 -14.27 -3.60
CA GLN A 102 -16.47 -14.18 -3.69
C GLN A 102 -16.92 -13.37 -4.92
N PRO A 103 -18.05 -13.78 -5.53
CA PRO A 103 -18.61 -13.08 -6.67
C PRO A 103 -18.94 -11.63 -6.31
N ARG A 104 -19.01 -10.77 -7.32
CA ARG A 104 -19.47 -9.39 -7.14
C ARG A 104 -20.96 -9.41 -6.78
N ILE A 105 -21.29 -8.81 -5.64
CA ILE A 105 -22.68 -8.59 -5.24
C ILE A 105 -23.14 -7.24 -5.81
N ASN A 106 -24.39 -7.16 -6.29
CA ASN A 106 -24.93 -5.91 -6.86
C ASN A 106 -25.13 -4.82 -5.81
N ASP A 107 -25.45 -5.23 -4.58
CA ASP A 107 -25.55 -4.34 -3.41
C ASP A 107 -24.14 -3.97 -2.94
N TRP A 108 -23.66 -2.79 -3.36
CA TRP A 108 -22.30 -2.33 -3.08
C TRP A 108 -22.01 -2.17 -1.59
N VAL A 109 -23.03 -1.94 -0.76
CA VAL A 109 -22.84 -1.81 0.71
C VAL A 109 -22.49 -3.17 1.33
N LYS A 110 -22.94 -4.25 0.70
CA LYS A 110 -22.63 -5.63 1.08
C LYS A 110 -21.46 -6.22 0.28
N ASP A 111 -20.95 -5.51 -0.71
CA ASP A 111 -19.87 -5.93 -1.60
C ASP A 111 -18.58 -5.20 -1.23
N VAL A 112 -17.68 -5.90 -0.54
CA VAL A 112 -16.28 -5.50 -0.18
C VAL A 112 -16.11 -4.08 0.37
#